data_AF-A0A9D9UCR0-F1
#
_entry.id   AF-A0A9D9UCR0-F1
#
_cell.length_a   1.000
_cell.length_b   1.000
_cell.length_c   1.000
_cell.angle_alpha   90.00
_cell.angle_beta   90.00
_cell.angle_gamma   90.00
#
_symmetry.space_group_name_H-M   'P 1'
#
loop_
_entity.id
_entity.type
_entity.pdbx_description
1 polymer ?
#
loop_
_entity_poly.entity_id
_entity_poly.type
_entity_poly.pdbx_seq_one_letter_code
_entity_poly.pdbx_strand_id
1 'polypeptide(L)' 'MNRTVLSATDFSADARQAAERAALLCAVGAMAGSTLLHVMQASWLDSVRRLVKLPAEAEAAMLAEATAKLG' A
#
# COMPACT_ATOMS: atom_id res chain seq x y z
N MET A 1 13.85 13.91 -17.43
CA MET A 1 12.70 13.29 -16.75
C MET A 1 13.22 12.38 -15.65
N ASN A 2 12.89 12.65 -14.39
CA ASN A 2 13.25 11.78 -13.28
C ASN A 2 12.30 10.58 -13.25
N ARG A 3 12.84 9.37 -13.39
CA ARG A 3 12.05 8.12 -13.43
C ARG A 3 11.84 7.62 -12.01
N THR A 4 10.61 7.28 -11.65
CA THR A 4 10.25 6.67 -10.36
C THR A 4 9.71 5.26 -10.57
N VAL A 5 9.73 4.44 -9.51
CA VAL A 5 9.22 3.07 -9.53
C VAL A 5 8.08 2.90 -8.52
N LEU A 6 6.99 2.24 -8.93
CA LEU A 6 5.88 1.89 -8.06
C LEU A 6 5.87 0.37 -7.83
N SER A 7 5.96 -0.02 -6.56
CA SER A 7 5.92 -1.41 -6.11
C SER A 7 4.57 -1.70 -5.48
N ALA A 8 3.69 -2.36 -6.22
CA ALA A 8 2.46 -2.91 -5.66
C ALA A 8 2.80 -4.05 -4.69
N THR A 9 2.14 -4.10 -3.53
CA THR A 9 2.34 -5.14 -2.53
C THR A 9 1.03 -5.78 -2.11
N ASP A 10 1.05 -7.10 -1.97
CA ASP A 10 0.04 -7.94 -1.33
C ASP A 10 0.58 -8.54 -0.01
N PHE A 11 1.69 -8.00 0.50
CA PHE A 11 2.46 -8.48 1.65
C PHE A 11 3.03 -9.91 1.52
N SER A 12 3.09 -10.47 0.31
CA SER A 12 3.79 -11.73 0.06
C SER A 12 5.32 -11.59 0.10
N ALA A 13 6.02 -12.72 0.20
CA ALA A 13 7.49 -12.75 0.13
C ALA A 13 8.01 -12.23 -1.22
N ASP A 14 7.29 -12.49 -2.31
CA ASP A 14 7.66 -12.05 -3.66
C ASP A 14 7.48 -10.53 -3.81
N ALA A 15 6.38 -9.98 -3.29
CA ALA A 15 6.17 -8.54 -3.24
C ALA A 15 7.25 -7.83 -2.41
N ARG A 16 7.69 -8.43 -1.31
CA ARG A 16 8.85 -7.93 -0.55
C ARG A 16 10.11 -7.88 -1.41
N GLN A 17 10.46 -8.97 -2.09
CA GLN A 17 11.65 -9.00 -2.96
C GLN A 17 11.57 -7.94 -4.07
N ALA A 18 10.38 -7.73 -4.65
CA ALA A 18 10.18 -6.70 -5.66
C ALA A 18 10.43 -5.28 -5.10
N ALA A 19 9.94 -5.00 -3.90
CA ALA A 19 10.16 -3.73 -3.21
C ALA A 19 11.64 -3.51 -2.84
N GLU A 20 12.33 -4.55 -2.37
CA GLU A 20 13.78 -4.49 -2.08
C GLU A 20 14.59 -4.18 -3.35
N ARG A 21 14.24 -4.79 -4.49
CA ARG A 21 14.87 -4.48 -5.78
C ARG A 21 14.61 -3.04 -6.22
N ALA A 22 13.40 -2.53 -6.02
CA ALA A 22 13.07 -1.13 -6.29
C ALA A 22 13.91 -0.17 -5.44
N ALA A 23 14.15 -0.50 -4.16
CA ALA A 23 15.03 0.27 -3.29
C ALA A 23 16.48 0.26 -3.79
N LEU A 24 17.00 -0.89 -4.23
CA LEU A 24 18.34 -0.98 -4.82
C LEU A 24 18.49 -0.11 -6.07
N LEU A 25 17.48 -0.07 -6.95
CA LEU A 25 17.48 0.80 -8.13
C LEU A 25 17.55 2.29 -7.75
N CYS A 26 16.93 2.68 -6.64
CA CYS A 26 17.04 4.04 -6.12
C CYS A 26 18.43 4.31 -5.52
N ALA A 27 18.97 3.35 -4.76
CA ALA A 27 20.27 3.48 -4.10
C ALA A 27 21.43 3.65 -5.11
N VAL A 28 21.34 3.02 -6.29
CA VAL A 28 22.33 3.18 -7.36
C VAL A 28 22.06 4.36 -8.29
N GLY A 29 21.05 5.20 -7.98
CA GLY A 29 20.68 6.37 -8.77
C GLY A 29 20.01 6.07 -10.11
N ALA A 30 19.63 4.81 -10.37
CA ALA A 30 18.91 4.44 -11.59
C ALA A 30 17.45 4.94 -11.58
N MET A 31 16.85 5.04 -10.39
CA MET A 31 15.54 5.65 -10.15
C MET A 31 15.67 6.82 -9.18
N ALA A 32 14.85 7.85 -9.37
CA ALA A 32 14.80 9.03 -8.51
C ALA A 32 14.04 8.80 -7.20
N GLY A 33 13.28 7.71 -7.10
CA GLY A 33 12.51 7.35 -5.92
C GLY A 33 11.61 6.14 -6.14
N SER A 34 11.11 5.59 -5.04
CA SER A 34 10.17 4.47 -5.03
C SER A 34 8.91 4.79 -4.23
N THR A 35 7.79 4.22 -4.65
CA THR A 35 6.51 4.26 -3.94
C THR A 35 6.03 2.84 -3.71
N LEU A 36 5.65 2.52 -2.47
CA LEU A 36 5.00 1.25 -2.14
C LEU A 36 3.48 1.45 -2.13
N LEU A 37 2.73 0.61 -2.84
CA LEU A 37 1.27 0.70 -2.93
C LEU A 37 0.63 -0.61 -2.50
N HIS A 38 -0.23 -0.59 -1.49
CA HIS A 38 -1.12 -1.70 -1.16
C HIS A 38 -2.55 -1.33 -1.54
N VAL A 39 -3.23 -2.19 -2.30
CA VAL A 39 -4.65 -2.00 -2.61
C VAL A 39 -5.47 -2.89 -1.70
N MET A 40 -6.21 -2.26 -0.79
CA MET A 40 -7.15 -2.96 0.06
C MET A 40 -8.43 -3.25 -0.73
N GLN A 41 -8.84 -4.52 -0.79
CA GLN A 41 -10.14 -4.87 -1.33
C GLN A 41 -11.22 -4.54 -0.30
N ALA A 42 -12.24 -3.76 -0.69
CA ALA A 42 -13.36 -3.36 0.17
C ALA A 42 -14.04 -4.58 0.83
N SER A 43 -14.12 -5.71 0.13
CA SER A 43 -14.69 -6.97 0.64
C SER A 43 -13.92 -7.57 1.82
N TRP A 44 -12.62 -7.31 1.95
CA TRP A 44 -11.83 -7.74 3.10
C TRP A 44 -12.10 -6.85 4.31
N LEU A 45 -12.20 -5.53 4.11
CA LEU A 45 -12.62 -4.59 5.16
C LEU A 45 -14.00 -4.95 5.70
N ASP A 46 -14.95 -5.27 4.82
CA ASP A 46 -16.26 -5.80 5.20
C ASP A 46 -16.19 -7.08 6.02
N SER A 47 -15.23 -7.96 5.70
CA SER A 47 -15.04 -9.23 6.41
C SER A 47 -14.47 -9.01 7.81
N VAL A 48 -13.49 -8.10 7.95
CA VAL A 48 -12.98 -7.66 9.25
C VAL A 48 -14.08 -6.96 10.05
N ARG A 49 -14.83 -6.03 9.43
CA ARG A 49 -15.94 -5.30 10.06
C ARG A 49 -16.98 -6.25 10.64
N ARG A 50 -17.34 -7.31 9.90
CA ARG A 50 -18.23 -8.38 10.37
C ARG A 50 -17.62 -9.19 11.51
N LEU A 51 -16.32 -9.51 11.42
CA LEU A 51 -15.62 -10.29 12.45
C LEU A 51 -15.54 -9.53 13.79
N VAL A 52 -15.24 -8.23 13.77
CA VAL A 52 -15.08 -7.40 14.98
C VAL A 52 -16.33 -6.60 15.35
N LYS A 53 -17.47 -6.85 14.70
CA LYS A 53 -18.75 -6.14 14.89
C LYS A 53 -18.62 -4.61 14.85
N LEU A 54 -17.74 -4.09 13.98
CA LEU A 54 -17.54 -2.65 13.86
C LEU A 54 -18.75 -1.98 13.21
N PRO A 55 -19.14 -0.78 13.67
CA PRO A 55 -20.18 0.03 13.02
C PRO A 55 -19.82 0.30 11.55
N ALA A 56 -20.81 0.48 10.68
CA ALA A 56 -20.57 0.70 9.24
C ALA A 56 -19.78 1.98 8.98
N GLU A 57 -19.96 2.98 9.86
CA GLU A 57 -19.27 4.26 9.81
C GLU A 57 -17.76 4.18 10.05
N ALA A 58 -17.28 3.09 10.69
CA ALA A 58 -15.86 2.92 11.01
C ALA A 58 -15.00 2.73 9.75
N GLU A 59 -15.53 2.10 8.70
CA GLU A 59 -14.81 1.89 7.44
C GLU A 59 -14.53 3.21 6.73
N ALA A 60 -15.53 4.10 6.65
CA ALA A 60 -15.38 5.41 6.04
C ALA A 60 -14.34 6.27 6.77
N ALA A 61 -14.31 6.20 8.11
CA ALA A 61 -13.31 6.88 8.93
C ALA A 61 -11.89 6.34 8.70
N MET A 62 -11.73 5.00 8.63
CA MET A 62 -10.44 4.37 8.37
C MET A 62 -9.92 4.67 6.96
N LEU A 63 -10.79 4.61 5.94
CA LEU A 63 -10.43 4.98 4.57
C LEU A 63 -10.05 6.46 4.46
N ALA A 64 -10.79 7.35 5.12
CA ALA A 64 -10.46 8.78 5.14
C ALA A 64 -9.09 9.03 5.80
N GLU A 65 -8.78 8.37 6.92
CA GLU A 65 -7.49 8.48 7.59
C GLU A 65 -6.34 7.92 6.74
N ALA A 66 -6.54 6.74 6.13
CA ALA A 66 -5.54 6.13 5.24
C ALA A 66 -5.25 7.02 4.02
N THR A 67 -6.29 7.59 3.41
CA THR A 67 -6.16 8.50 2.26
C THR A 67 -5.44 9.79 2.66
N ALA A 68 -5.74 10.34 3.84
CA ALA A 68 -5.10 11.55 4.35
C ALA A 68 -3.61 11.36 4.67
N LYS A 69 -3.15 10.13 4.98
CA LYS A 69 -1.73 9.82 5.23
C LYS A 69 -0.93 9.51 3.96
N LEU A 70 -1.62 9.32 2.83
CA LEU A 70 -1.02 8.98 1.53
C LEU A 70 -0.93 10.18 0.57
N GLY A 71 -1.54 11.33 0.91
CA GLY A 71 -1.41 12.61 0.19
C GLY A 71 -0.37 13.52 0.82
#